data_AF-A0A9E5SST2-F1
#
_entry.id   AF-A0A9E5SST2-F1
#
_cell.length_a   1.000
_cell.length_b   1.000
_cell.length_c   1.000
_cell.angle_alpha   90.00
_cell.angle_beta   90.00
_cell.angle_gamma   90.00
#
_symmetry.space_group_name_H-M   'P 1'
#
loop_
_entity.id
_entity.type
_entity.pdbx_description
1 polymer ?
#
loop_
_entity_poly.entity_id
_entity_poly.type
_entity_poly.pdbx_seq_one_letter_code
_entity_poly.pdbx_strand_id
1 'polypeptide(L)' 'ADGRVADIALPATDALKLYFEGGAWVCIRPSGTEPKIKIYFAVRGSTAEETAQRMELLQAGIEKLV' A
#
# COMPACT_ATOMS: atom_id res chain seq x y z
N ALA A 1 25.39 -6.32 14.44
CA ALA A 1 25.18 -5.64 13.15
C ALA A 1 26.17 -4.48 13.07
N ASP A 2 26.95 -4.38 11.99
CA ASP A 2 28.07 -3.43 11.84
C ASP A 2 27.66 -2.09 11.17
N GLY A 3 26.36 -1.88 10.93
CA GLY A 3 25.79 -0.60 10.52
C GLY A 3 26.10 -0.16 9.09
N ARG A 4 26.67 -1.04 8.25
CA ARG A 4 26.95 -0.69 6.86
C ARG A 4 25.67 -0.61 6.03
N VAL A 5 25.57 0.44 5.23
CA VAL A 5 24.52 0.66 4.22
C VAL A 5 25.17 0.55 2.85
N ALA A 6 24.55 -0.20 1.94
CA ALA A 6 24.96 -0.30 0.55
C ALA A 6 23.72 -0.40 -0.33
N ASP A 7 23.78 0.16 -1.53
CA ASP A 7 22.72 0.06 -2.50
C ASP A 7 22.64 -1.37 -3.05
N ILE A 8 21.41 -1.85 -3.24
CA ILE A 8 21.14 -3.14 -3.88
C ILE A 8 20.39 -2.90 -5.19
N ALA A 9 20.87 -3.52 -6.26
CA ALA A 9 20.19 -3.48 -7.55
C ALA A 9 18.97 -4.42 -7.51
N LEU A 10 17.79 -3.86 -7.28
CA LEU A 10 16.53 -4.59 -7.40
C LEU A 10 15.90 -4.32 -8.77
N PRO A 11 15.31 -5.34 -9.42
CA PRO A 11 14.57 -5.15 -10.65
C PRO A 11 13.35 -4.23 -10.44
N ALA A 12 12.96 -3.53 -11.49
CA ALA A 12 11.72 -2.75 -11.48
C ALA A 12 10.54 -3.67 -11.11
N THR A 13 9.67 -3.20 -10.21
CA THR A 13 8.49 -3.95 -9.78
C THR A 13 7.31 -3.60 -10.67
N ASP A 14 6.59 -4.61 -11.13
CA ASP A 14 5.27 -4.45 -11.76
C ASP A 14 4.23 -4.19 -10.66
N ALA A 15 4.05 -2.91 -10.33
CA ALA A 15 3.09 -2.43 -9.35
C ALA A 15 2.69 -0.99 -9.65
N LEU A 16 1.42 -0.68 -9.43
CA LEU A 16 0.91 0.69 -9.38
C LEU A 16 0.80 1.12 -7.93
N LYS A 17 1.60 2.12 -7.53
CA LYS A 17 1.53 2.71 -6.19
C LYS A 17 1.03 4.15 -6.25
N LEU A 18 -0.12 4.38 -5.62
CA LEU A 18 -0.79 5.67 -5.50
C LEU A 18 -0.58 6.23 -4.09
N TYR A 19 -0.19 7.49 -4.00
CA TYR A 19 -0.10 8.23 -2.76
C TYR A 19 -1.21 9.27 -2.72
N PHE A 20 -1.88 9.37 -1.58
CA PHE A 20 -2.94 10.34 -1.35
C PHE A 20 -2.45 11.40 -0.37
N GLU A 21 -3.10 12.56 -0.41
CA GLU A 21 -2.91 13.59 0.60
C GLU A 21 -3.22 13.02 2.01
N GLY A 22 -2.50 13.53 3.02
CA GLY A 22 -2.61 13.02 4.39
C GLY A 22 -1.84 11.71 4.64
N GLY A 23 -1.07 11.20 3.66
CA GLY A 23 -0.13 10.10 3.87
C GLY A 23 -0.72 8.69 3.74
N ALA A 24 -1.95 8.57 3.25
CA ALA A 24 -2.49 7.29 2.83
C ALA A 24 -1.87 6.85 1.49
N TRP A 25 -1.87 5.54 1.24
CA TRP A 25 -1.39 5.00 -0.02
C TRP A 25 -2.07 3.67 -0.35
N VAL A 26 -2.09 3.33 -1.64
CA VAL A 26 -2.55 2.05 -2.18
C VAL A 26 -1.50 1.53 -3.15
N CYS A 27 -1.24 0.22 -3.13
CA CYS A 27 -0.35 -0.49 -4.05
C CYS A 27 -1.11 -1.67 -4.66
N ILE A 28 -1.21 -1.69 -5.98
CA ILE A 28 -1.89 -2.74 -6.76
C ILE A 28 -0.84 -3.45 -7.58
N ARG A 29 -0.81 -4.79 -7.51
CA ARG A 29 0.13 -5.59 -8.31
C ARG A 29 -0.44 -6.95 -8.69
N PRO A 30 -0.03 -7.52 -9.83
CA PRO A 30 -0.24 -8.95 -10.07
C PRO A 30 0.56 -9.79 -9.06
N SER A 31 -0.04 -10.91 -8.64
CA SER A 31 0.67 -11.97 -7.94
C SER A 31 1.58 -12.70 -8.92
N GLY A 32 2.81 -13.02 -8.49
CA GLY A 32 3.78 -13.72 -9.34
C GLY A 32 3.56 -15.23 -9.47
N THR A 33 2.74 -15.84 -8.61
CA THR A 33 2.57 -17.30 -8.53
C THR A 33 1.15 -17.79 -8.80
N GLU A 34 0.17 -16.89 -8.78
CA GLU A 34 -1.26 -17.24 -8.90
C GLU A 34 -1.98 -16.17 -9.73
N PRO A 35 -3.07 -16.49 -10.43
CA PRO A 35 -3.86 -15.52 -11.20
C PRO A 35 -4.71 -14.64 -10.27
N LYS A 36 -4.06 -13.86 -9.41
CA LYS A 36 -4.67 -12.97 -8.41
C LYS A 36 -4.04 -11.59 -8.46
N ILE A 37 -4.84 -10.56 -8.19
CA ILE A 37 -4.35 -9.20 -7.92
C ILE A 37 -4.18 -9.03 -6.41
N LYS A 38 -3.03 -8.51 -5.98
CA LYS A 38 -2.77 -8.12 -4.58
C LYS A 38 -2.92 -6.62 -4.45
N ILE A 39 -3.76 -6.21 -3.51
CA ILE A 39 -3.98 -4.81 -3.15
C ILE A 39 -3.50 -4.62 -1.71
N TYR A 40 -2.55 -3.70 -1.53
CA TYR A 40 -2.05 -3.28 -0.22
C TYR A 40 -2.44 -1.83 -0.02
N PHE A 41 -2.86 -1.47 1.18
CA PHE A 41 -3.18 -0.08 1.48
C PHE A 41 -2.88 0.23 2.94
N ALA A 42 -2.63 1.51 3.21
CA ALA A 42 -2.49 2.02 4.56
C ALA A 42 -3.02 3.44 4.63
N VAL A 43 -3.47 3.81 5.82
CA VAL A 43 -3.92 5.15 6.16
C VAL A 43 -3.12 5.67 7.34
N ARG A 44 -3.12 7.00 7.50
CA ARG A 44 -2.52 7.69 8.64
C ARG A 44 -3.57 8.59 9.26
N GLY A 45 -3.80 8.43 10.57
CA GLY A 45 -4.58 9.35 11.39
C GLY A 45 -3.75 9.82 12.59
N SER A 46 -4.20 10.89 13.23
CA SER A 46 -3.61 11.42 14.46
C SER A 46 -4.12 10.68 15.71
N THR A 47 -5.27 10.02 15.59
CA THR A 47 -5.88 9.19 16.64
C THR A 47 -6.27 7.80 16.10
N ALA A 48 -6.54 6.87 17.00
CA ALA A 48 -7.04 5.54 16.65
C ALA A 48 -8.39 5.63 15.92
N GLU A 49 -9.35 6.39 16.44
CA GLU A 49 -10.64 6.66 15.79
C GLU A 49 -10.48 7.21 14.37
N GLU A 50 -9.66 8.25 14.18
CA GLU A 50 -9.46 8.84 12.85
C GLU A 50 -8.85 7.82 11.88
N THR A 51 -7.89 7.03 12.37
CA THR A 51 -7.26 5.97 11.57
C THR A 51 -8.28 4.90 11.18
N ALA A 52 -9.15 4.49 12.09
CA ALA A 52 -10.21 3.51 11.82
C ALA A 52 -11.21 4.03 10.78
N GLN A 53 -11.69 5.27 10.92
CA GLN A 53 -12.62 5.89 9.96
C GLN A 53 -12.01 6.00 8.56
N ARG A 54 -10.74 6.43 8.46
CA ARG A 54 -10.02 6.51 7.18
C ARG A 54 -9.83 5.12 6.56
N MET A 55 -9.56 4.11 7.39
CA MET A 55 -9.39 2.74 6.93
C MET A 55 -10.68 2.20 6.31
N GLU A 56 -11.82 2.37 6.99
CA GLU A 56 -13.13 1.96 6.48
C GLU A 56 -13.47 2.64 5.15
N LEU A 57 -13.21 3.95 5.05
CA LEU A 57 -13.51 4.72 3.84
C LEU A 57 -12.66 4.29 2.65
N LEU A 58 -11.36 4.05 2.87
CA LEU A 58 -10.47 3.57 1.81
C LEU A 58 -10.79 2.14 1.40
N GLN A 59 -11.05 1.25 2.36
CA GLN A 59 -11.44 -0.13 2.09
C GLN A 59 -12.73 -0.18 1.26
N ALA A 60 -13.76 0.57 1.65
CA ALA A 60 -15.02 0.63 0.89
C ALA A 60 -14.82 1.20 -0.53
N GLY A 61 -13.86 2.09 -0.73
CA GLY A 61 -13.47 2.57 -2.06
C GLY A 61 -12.81 1.49 -2.91
N ILE A 62 -11.90 0.72 -2.33
CA ILE A 62 -11.20 -0.40 -2.99
C ILE A 62 -12.19 -1.50 -3.37
N GLU A 63 -13.13 -1.84 -2.48
CA GLU A 63 -14.16 -2.85 -2.74
C GLU A 63 -15.06 -2.52 -3.93
N LYS A 64 -15.21 -1.24 -4.30
CA LYS A 64 -15.96 -0.82 -5.51
C LYS A 64 -15.18 -0.98 -6.81
N LEU A 65 -13.86 -1.18 -6.73
CA LEU A 65 -12.98 -1.35 -7.90
C LEU A 65 -12.86 -2.81 -8.34
N VAL A 66 -13.29 -3.75 -7.49
CA VAL A 66 -13.29 -5.20 -7.72
C VAL A 66 -14.70 -5.72 -7.96
#